data_AF-D7CMJ4-F1
#
_entry.id   AF-D7CMJ4-F1
#
_cell.length_a   1.000
_cell.length_b   1.000
_cell.length_c   1.000
_cell.angle_alpha   90.00
_cell.angle_beta   90.00
_cell.angle_gamma   90.00
#
_symmetry.space_group_name_H-M   'P 1'
#
loop_
_entity.id
_entity.type
_entity.pdbx_description
1 polymer ?
#
loop_
_entity_poly.entity_id
_entity_poly.type
_entity_poly.pdbx_seq_one_letter_code
_entity_poly.pdbx_strand_id
1 'polypeptide(L)'
;MPKIRPVSDLRNNFAEISRIVHETSEPVFLTKNGYGDMVVMSFETYEKLQFESEVYFKLKEAELQAKQTNQRFSHKEFFDSLRQTLQKKVDDGNV
;
A
#
# COMPACT_ATOMS: atom_id res chain seq x y z
N MET A 1 18.49 11.10 4.51
CA MET A 1 18.41 12.15 3.46
C MET A 1 18.16 11.47 2.13
N PRO A 2 17.26 11.97 1.27
CA PRO A 2 16.94 11.32 0.00
C PRO A 2 18.19 11.21 -0.87
N LYS A 3 18.47 10.00 -1.38
CA LYS A 3 19.60 9.77 -2.29
C LYS A 3 19.20 10.21 -3.69
N ILE A 4 19.77 11.31 -4.17
CA ILE A 4 19.49 11.89 -5.49
C ILE A 4 20.69 11.65 -6.41
N ARG A 5 20.45 11.09 -7.59
CA ARG A 5 21.48 10.80 -8.61
C ARG A 5 21.01 11.22 -10.00
N PRO A 6 21.89 11.52 -10.96
CA PRO A 6 21.45 11.73 -12.33
C PRO A 6 21.05 10.39 -12.99
N VAL A 7 20.10 10.40 -13.92
CA VAL A 7 19.66 9.19 -14.65
C VAL A 7 20.83 8.50 -15.37
N SER A 8 21.81 9.27 -15.83
CA SER A 8 23.03 8.73 -16.44
C SER A 8 23.86 7.83 -15.50
N ASP A 9 23.73 8.03 -14.18
CA ASP A 9 24.44 7.26 -13.16
C ASP A 9 24.01 5.77 -13.16
N LEU A 10 22.76 5.51 -13.56
CA LEU A 10 22.21 4.16 -13.60
C LEU A 10 22.99 3.24 -14.52
N ARG A 11 23.57 3.77 -15.62
CA ARG A 11 24.33 2.96 -16.59
C ARG A 11 25.58 2.33 -15.96
N ASN A 12 26.29 3.09 -15.13
CA ASN A 12 27.60 2.68 -14.61
C ASN A 12 27.52 2.16 -13.17
N ASN A 13 26.56 2.66 -12.39
CA ASN A 13 26.45 2.39 -10.96
C ASN A 13 25.22 1.54 -10.61
N PHE A 14 24.67 0.78 -11.57
CA PHE A 14 23.50 -0.08 -11.36
C PHE A 14 23.67 -1.03 -10.18
N ALA A 15 24.81 -1.72 -10.08
CA ALA A 15 25.06 -2.68 -8.99
C ALA A 15 25.06 -2.02 -7.61
N GLU A 16 25.65 -0.83 -7.50
CA GLU A 16 25.66 -0.05 -6.25
C GLU A 16 24.24 0.45 -5.91
N ILE A 17 23.52 1.00 -6.89
CA ILE A 17 22.14 1.48 -6.71
C ILE A 17 21.23 0.32 -6.30
N SER A 18 21.34 -0.82 -6.97
CA SER A 18 20.61 -2.04 -6.65
C SER A 18 20.90 -2.49 -5.22
N ARG A 19 22.18 -2.54 -4.82
CA ARG A 19 22.56 -2.89 -3.45
C ARG A 19 21.97 -1.93 -2.42
N ILE A 20 22.04 -0.62 -2.69
CA ILE A 20 21.48 0.41 -1.81
C ILE A 20 19.98 0.19 -1.59
N VAL A 21 19.20 0.04 -2.66
CA VAL A 21 17.73 -0.05 -2.52
C VAL A 21 17.28 -1.33 -1.81
N HIS A 22 18.07 -2.40 -1.88
CA HIS A 22 17.80 -3.64 -1.13
C HIS A 22 18.26 -3.54 0.32
N GLU A 23 19.48 -3.08 0.59
CA GLU A 23 20.04 -3.02 1.96
C GLU A 23 19.35 -1.98 2.85
N THR A 24 18.95 -0.85 2.27
CA THR A 24 18.36 0.26 3.04
C THR A 24 16.84 0.26 3.06
N SER A 25 16.21 -0.46 2.12
CA SER A 25 14.77 -0.34 1.83
C SER A 25 14.33 1.12 1.59
N GLU A 26 15.25 1.99 1.16
CA GLU A 26 14.98 3.38 0.83
C GLU A 26 15.08 3.60 -0.69
N PRO A 27 14.23 4.46 -1.26
CA PRO A 27 14.29 4.78 -2.68
C PRO A 27 15.48 5.67 -3.05
N VAL A 28 15.97 5.50 -4.27
CA VAL A 28 16.90 6.43 -4.93
C VAL A 28 16.14 7.24 -5.97
N PHE A 29 16.26 8.56 -5.89
CA PHE A 29 15.63 9.51 -6.81
C PHE A 29 16.59 9.83 -7.95
N LEU A 30 16.14 9.64 -9.19
CA LEU A 30 16.88 9.95 -10.39
C LEU A 30 16.43 11.29 -10.98
N THR A 31 17.40 12.07 -11.44
CA THR A 31 17.19 13.39 -12.04
C THR A 31 17.69 13.44 -13.48
N LYS A 32 16.99 14.20 -14.31
CA LYS A 32 17.38 14.50 -15.69
C LYS A 32 17.41 16.02 -15.83
N ASN A 33 18.60 16.56 -16.15
CA ASN A 33 18.82 18.01 -16.27
C ASN A 33 18.37 18.82 -15.04
N GLY A 34 18.58 18.27 -13.83
CA GLY A 34 18.21 18.91 -12.56
C GLY A 34 16.74 18.75 -12.13
N TYR A 35 15.91 18.12 -12.95
CA TYR A 35 14.51 17.82 -12.62
C TYR A 35 14.35 16.37 -12.20
N GLY A 36 13.43 16.10 -11.27
CA GLY A 36 13.05 14.72 -10.92
C GLY A 36 12.49 13.98 -12.13
N ASP A 37 12.95 12.75 -12.36
CA ASP A 37 12.60 11.95 -13.54
C ASP A 37 12.01 10.59 -13.12
N MET A 38 12.71 9.86 -12.25
CA MET A 38 12.33 8.50 -11.85
C MET A 38 12.69 8.20 -10.39
N VAL A 39 12.02 7.22 -9.79
CA VAL A 39 12.40 6.64 -8.50
C VAL A 39 12.75 5.17 -8.70
N VAL A 40 13.86 4.73 -8.13
CA VAL A 40 14.29 3.32 -8.12
C VAL A 40 14.22 2.81 -6.69
N MET A 41 13.55 1.67 -6.49
CA MET A 41 13.45 0.98 -5.19
C MET A 41 13.43 -0.53 -5.41
N SER A 42 13.66 -1.33 -4.36
CA SER A 42 13.49 -2.78 -4.45
C SER A 42 12.02 -3.13 -4.64
N PHE A 43 11.77 -4.32 -5.20
CA PHE A 43 10.42 -4.83 -5.39
C PHE A 43 9.65 -4.91 -4.06
N GLU A 44 10.29 -5.43 -3.02
CA GLU A 44 9.71 -5.54 -1.66
C GLU A 44 9.34 -4.17 -1.08
N THR A 45 10.19 -3.15 -1.29
CA THR A 45 9.91 -1.78 -0.84
C THR A 45 8.70 -1.20 -1.55
N TYR A 46 8.58 -1.46 -2.86
CA TYR A 46 7.43 -1.04 -3.64
C TYR A 46 6.14 -1.72 -3.19
N GLU A 47 6.14 -3.04 -3.00
CA GLU A 47 4.96 -3.76 -2.50
C GLU A 47 4.53 -3.29 -1.12
N LYS A 48 5.50 -3.07 -0.21
CA LYS A 48 5.22 -2.53 1.12
C LYS A 48 4.57 -1.14 1.03
N LEU A 49 5.08 -0.26 0.18
CA LEU A 49 4.50 1.07 -0.02
C LEU A 49 3.05 0.99 -0.53
N GLN A 50 2.77 0.07 -1.45
CA GLN A 50 1.41 -0.15 -1.96
C GLN A 50 0.48 -0.66 -0.85
N PHE A 51 0.94 -1.62 -0.05
CA PHE A 51 0.17 -2.16 1.07
C PHE A 51 -0.12 -1.09 2.14
N GLU A 52 0.89 -0.30 2.54
CA GLU A 52 0.73 0.78 3.51
C GLU A 52 -0.25 1.84 3.02
N SER A 53 -0.21 2.16 1.72
CA SER A 53 -1.18 3.07 1.07
C SER A 53 -2.61 2.53 1.16
N GLU A 54 -2.82 1.24 0.87
CA GLU A 54 -4.14 0.61 0.99
C GLU A 54 -4.66 0.66 2.44
N VAL A 55 -3.82 0.30 3.41
CA VAL A 55 -4.16 0.37 4.83
C VAL A 55 -4.53 1.79 5.23
N TYR A 56 -3.75 2.78 4.78
CA TYR A 56 -4.03 4.19 5.06
C TYR A 56 -5.40 4.63 4.52
N PHE A 57 -5.75 4.24 3.29
CA PHE A 57 -7.08 4.53 2.74
C PHE A 57 -8.20 3.86 3.54
N LYS A 58 -8.03 2.60 3.96
CA LYS A 58 -9.03 1.91 4.80
C LYS A 58 -9.21 2.54 6.17
N LEU A 59 -8.12 2.99 6.79
CA LEU A 59 -8.20 3.73 8.04
C LEU A 59 -8.92 5.07 7.85
N LYS A 60 -8.63 5.80 6.77
CA LYS A 60 -9.31 7.05 6.44
C LYS A 60 -10.81 6.85 6.19
N GLU A 61 -11.20 5.79 5.49
CA GLU A 61 -12.61 5.40 5.31
C GLU A 61 -13.28 5.16 6.67
N ALA A 62 -12.64 4.39 7.56
CA ALA A 62 -13.15 4.11 8.90
C ALA A 62 -13.28 5.38 9.76
N GLU A 63 -12.32 6.30 9.70
CA GLU A 63 -12.39 7.58 10.39
C GLU A 63 -13.56 8.45 9.91
N LEU A 64 -13.79 8.51 8.59
CA LEU A 64 -14.93 9.23 8.02
C LEU A 64 -16.25 8.61 8.48
N GLN A 65 -16.36 7.28 8.46
CA GLN A 65 -17.55 6.58 8.96
C GLN A 65 -17.77 6.83 10.45
N ALA A 66 -16.70 6.79 11.25
CA ALA A 66 -16.77 7.04 12.69
C ALA A 66 -17.23 8.47 13.04
N LYS A 67 -16.93 9.46 12.17
CA LYS A 67 -17.44 10.85 12.29
C LYS A 67 -18.92 10.97 11.93
N GLN A 68 -19.42 10.13 11.03
CA GLN A 68 -20.81 10.19 10.56
C GLN A 68 -21.78 9.43 11.47
N THR A 69 -21.34 8.35 12.12
CA THR A 69 -22.19 7.52 12.98
C THR A 69 -21.44 6.98 14.20
N ASN A 70 -22.15 6.88 15.32
CA ASN A 70 -21.67 6.25 16.56
C ASN A 70 -22.01 4.74 16.63
N GLN A 71 -22.64 4.18 15.59
CA GLN A 71 -22.96 2.76 15.55
C GLN A 71 -21.67 1.92 15.50
N ARG A 72 -21.53 0.96 16.40
CA ARG A 72 -20.42 0.00 16.47
C ARG A 72 -21.00 -1.39 16.64
N PHE A 73 -20.36 -2.39 16.04
CA PHE A 73 -20.74 -3.78 16.18
C PHE A 73 -19.65 -4.51 16.95
N SER A 74 -20.06 -5.30 17.93
CA SER A 74 -19.17 -6.27 18.56
C SER A 74 -18.82 -7.38 17.59
N HIS A 75 -17.74 -8.10 17.89
CA HIS A 75 -17.33 -9.27 17.11
C HIS A 75 -18.49 -10.28 16.98
N LYS A 76 -19.22 -10.55 18.08
CA LYS A 76 -20.35 -11.49 18.06
C LYS A 76 -21.47 -11.02 17.12
N GLU A 77 -21.94 -9.79 17.27
CA GLU A 77 -23.03 -9.24 16.45
C GLU A 77 -22.69 -9.25 14.96
N PHE A 78 -21.46 -8.85 14.62
CA PHE A 78 -21.01 -8.85 13.24
C PHE A 78 -20.98 -10.25 12.64
N PHE A 79 -20.34 -11.22 13.31
CA PHE A 79 -20.23 -12.59 12.80
C PHE A 79 -21.56 -13.34 12.76
N ASP A 80 -22.45 -13.08 13.71
CA ASP A 80 -23.80 -13.65 13.69
C ASP A 80 -24.60 -13.11 12.48
N SER A 81 -24.52 -11.80 12.21
CA SER A 81 -25.17 -11.21 11.03
C SER A 81 -24.58 -11.70 9.69
N LEU A 82 -23.26 -11.92 9.64
CA LEU A 82 -22.57 -12.44 8.47
C LEU A 82 -23.01 -13.87 8.15
N ARG A 83 -23.08 -14.75 9.17
CA ARG A 83 -23.55 -16.13 9.01
C ARG A 83 -24.99 -16.19 8.48
N GLN A 84 -25.88 -15.37 9.05
CA GLN A 84 -27.26 -15.28 8.58
C GLN A 84 -27.36 -14.82 7.12
N THR A 85 -26.53 -13.85 6.73
CA THR A 85 -26.48 -13.35 5.34
C THR A 85 -25.99 -14.43 4.37
N LEU A 86 -24.98 -15.22 4.77
CA LEU A 86 -24.47 -16.33 3.97
C LEU A 86 -25.50 -17.45 3.81
N GLN A 87 -26.23 -17.81 4.87
CA GLN A 87 -27.29 -18.82 4.81
C GLN A 87 -28.41 -18.40 3.86
N LYS A 88 -28.89 -17.15 3.96
CA LYS A 88 -29.92 -16.63 3.05
C LYS A 88 -29.50 -16.70 1.58
N LYS A 89 -28.23 -16.37 1.26
CA LYS A 89 -27.72 -16.47 -0.11
C LYS A 89 -27.67 -17.90 -0.65
N VAL A 90 -27.45 -18.89 0.22
CA VAL A 90 -27.47 -20.31 -0.19
C VAL A 90 -28.90 -20.76 -0.45
N ASP A 91 -29.86 -20.32 0.35
CA ASP A 91 -31.28 -20.65 0.17
C ASP A 91 -31.87 -19.97 -1.09
N ASP A 92 -31.49 -18.72 -1.37
CA ASP A 92 -31.94 -17.96 -2.56
C ASP A 92 -31.29 -18.44 -3.88
N GLY A 93 -30.14 -19.11 -3.82
CA GLY A 93 -29.42 -19.65 -4.99
C GLY A 93 -29.81 -21.08 -5.38
N ASN A 94 -30.77 -21.68 -4.67
CA ASN A 94 -31.22 -23.05 -4.87
C ASN A 94 -32.63 -23.11 -5.50
N VAL A 95 -33.01 -22.08 -6.27
CA VAL A 95 -34.22 -21.98 -7.10
C VAL A 95 -33.84 -21.79 -8.56
#